data_AF-W7QE32-F1
#
_entry.id   AF-W7QE32-F1
#
_cell.length_a   1.000
_cell.length_b   1.000
_cell.length_c   1.000
_cell.angle_alpha   90.00
_cell.angle_beta   90.00
_cell.angle_gamma   90.00
#
_symmetry.space_group_name_H-M   'P 1'
#
loop_
_entity.id
_entity.type
_entity.pdbx_description
1 polymer ?
#
loop_
_entity_poly.entity_id
_entity_poly.type
_entity_poly.pdbx_seq_one_letter_code
_entity_poly.pdbx_strand_id
1 'polypeptide(L)'
;MIMLRRLLYLFPVLVSIMVASTEVAAQSDCYLVNSTQQLYQALSTQNTQQVTDICLADGVYRLNRTLVIARPHISIRSQSNDPTKVVLQGSGMKQTKQVDNLIWIGASHVKLLSLTLRAAGNHLIQVAGEQNADYFYMADCILQDAYEQLFKVSKDRSGKITSDFGIIEHTIFEYTQGIGPNWYIGGIDVHTAQNWLIKDNAFFNIASPRKHIAEHAIHFWSNSIGTRVIGNLIVDSDRGIGFGMAKSKHYGGEIRNNFIYHGHYARTQRPFADVGIVLESSTNTKVIENFVYLNSGYANAIEYRYRSLDKNLISNNVTNKRIKQRDFGSAQLIDNKQLDDEDYFQQQLWQFVQQHPLKARLAPRLH
;
A
#
# COMPACT_ATOMS: atom_id res chain seq x y z
N MET A 1 -86.97 -31.88 -15.95
CA MET A 1 -85.74 -32.51 -16.50
C MET A 1 -84.57 -31.57 -16.21
N ILE A 2 -84.03 -31.60 -14.98
CA ILE A 2 -82.80 -30.87 -14.59
C ILE A 2 -82.10 -31.78 -13.57
N MET A 3 -81.05 -32.48 -14.00
CA MET A 3 -80.17 -33.27 -13.13
C MET A 3 -78.88 -32.48 -12.92
N LEU A 4 -78.65 -32.03 -11.68
CA LEU A 4 -77.49 -31.26 -11.26
C LEU A 4 -76.35 -32.24 -10.91
N ARG A 5 -75.32 -32.33 -11.76
CA ARG A 5 -74.09 -33.09 -11.47
C ARG A 5 -73.21 -32.30 -10.50
N ARG A 6 -72.96 -32.82 -9.30
CA ARG A 6 -71.94 -32.31 -8.36
C ARG A 6 -70.56 -32.83 -8.78
N LEU A 7 -69.64 -31.93 -9.12
CA LEU A 7 -68.21 -32.20 -9.28
C LEU A 7 -67.56 -32.25 -7.88
N LEU A 8 -66.92 -33.37 -7.55
CA LEU A 8 -66.03 -33.50 -6.39
C LEU A 8 -64.63 -33.01 -6.80
N TYR A 9 -64.16 -31.92 -6.18
CA TYR A 9 -62.79 -31.45 -6.29
C TYR A 9 -61.92 -32.13 -5.22
N LEU A 10 -61.00 -32.99 -5.63
CA LEU A 10 -59.92 -33.52 -4.80
C LEU A 10 -58.82 -32.45 -4.66
N PHE A 11 -58.62 -31.94 -3.44
CA PHE A 11 -57.45 -31.12 -3.10
C PHE A 11 -56.24 -32.04 -2.84
N PRO A 12 -55.09 -31.85 -3.51
CA PRO A 12 -53.88 -32.56 -3.16
C PRO A 12 -53.26 -31.92 -1.90
N VAL A 13 -53.05 -32.73 -0.86
CA VAL A 13 -52.29 -32.34 0.33
C VAL A 13 -50.80 -32.31 -0.05
N LEU A 14 -50.24 -31.12 -0.21
CA LEU A 14 -48.79 -30.91 -0.32
C LEU A 14 -48.15 -31.13 1.05
N VAL A 15 -47.41 -32.23 1.20
CA VAL A 15 -46.53 -32.47 2.34
C VAL A 15 -45.23 -31.71 2.11
N SER A 16 -45.07 -30.56 2.76
CA SER A 16 -43.79 -29.84 2.81
C SER A 16 -42.81 -30.61 3.70
N ILE A 17 -41.86 -31.30 3.08
CA ILE A 17 -40.68 -31.81 3.77
C ILE A 17 -39.72 -30.63 3.97
N MET A 18 -39.64 -30.09 5.19
CA MET A 18 -38.57 -29.17 5.57
C MET A 18 -37.27 -29.96 5.67
N VAL A 19 -36.42 -29.83 4.65
CA VAL A 19 -35.02 -30.23 4.76
C VAL A 19 -34.31 -29.12 5.53
N ALA A 20 -33.98 -29.36 6.79
CA ALA A 20 -33.10 -28.47 7.54
C ALA A 20 -31.69 -28.59 6.94
N SER A 21 -31.28 -27.58 6.16
CA SER A 21 -29.89 -27.43 5.76
C SER A 21 -29.09 -27.01 6.98
N THR A 22 -28.38 -27.95 7.58
CA THR A 22 -27.30 -27.62 8.51
C THR A 22 -26.20 -26.97 7.68
N GLU A 23 -26.10 -25.64 7.73
CA GLU A 23 -24.87 -24.95 7.34
C GLU A 23 -23.78 -25.47 8.28
N VAL A 24 -22.94 -26.37 7.76
CA VAL A 24 -21.66 -26.68 8.38
C VAL A 24 -20.83 -25.41 8.23
N ALA A 25 -20.81 -24.57 9.26
CA ALA A 25 -19.84 -23.50 9.36
C ALA A 25 -18.46 -24.13 9.18
N ALA A 26 -17.77 -23.78 8.09
CA ALA A 26 -16.41 -24.22 7.84
C ALA A 26 -15.57 -23.88 9.08
N GLN A 27 -15.15 -24.91 9.80
CA GLN A 27 -14.23 -24.77 10.91
C GLN A 27 -12.97 -24.10 10.34
N SER A 28 -12.61 -22.93 10.86
CA SER A 28 -11.49 -22.17 10.31
C SER A 28 -10.18 -22.96 10.51
N ASP A 29 -9.59 -23.46 9.42
CA ASP A 29 -8.35 -24.27 9.36
C ASP A 29 -7.06 -23.54 9.80
N CYS A 30 -7.18 -22.49 10.61
CA CYS A 30 -6.09 -21.64 11.08
C CYS A 30 -5.90 -21.75 12.59
N TYR A 31 -4.69 -21.39 13.03
CA TYR A 31 -4.41 -21.20 14.45
C TYR A 31 -5.08 -19.90 14.93
N LEU A 32 -6.26 -20.05 15.54
CA LEU A 32 -7.06 -18.92 16.01
C LEU A 32 -6.41 -18.25 17.23
N VAL A 33 -6.30 -16.92 17.15
CA VAL A 33 -5.69 -16.06 18.16
C VAL A 33 -6.67 -14.95 18.53
N ASN A 34 -6.98 -14.80 19.82
CA ASN A 34 -8.00 -13.86 20.32
C ASN A 34 -7.41 -12.79 21.25
N SER A 35 -6.09 -12.79 21.45
CA SER A 35 -5.39 -11.83 22.31
C SER A 35 -3.97 -11.57 21.85
N THR A 36 -3.40 -10.43 22.26
CA THR A 36 -1.99 -10.11 21.99
C THR A 36 -1.02 -11.16 22.56
N GLN A 37 -1.32 -11.73 23.73
CA GLN A 37 -0.45 -12.75 24.33
C GLN A 37 -0.41 -14.03 23.48
N GLN A 38 -1.57 -14.49 23.00
CA GLN A 38 -1.65 -15.63 22.09
C GLN A 38 -0.95 -15.36 20.76
N LEU A 39 -1.02 -14.12 20.24
CA LEU A 39 -0.32 -13.74 19.02
C LEU A 39 1.21 -13.86 19.18
N TYR A 40 1.75 -13.36 20.28
CA TYR A 40 3.17 -13.54 20.59
C TYR A 40 3.55 -15.01 20.77
N GLN A 41 2.70 -15.80 21.42
CA GLN A 41 2.94 -17.23 21.63
C GLN A 41 2.93 -18.00 20.30
N ALA A 42 2.01 -17.69 19.39
CA ALA A 42 1.90 -18.33 18.09
C ALA A 42 3.20 -18.19 17.26
N LEU A 43 3.85 -17.03 17.37
CA LEU A 43 5.10 -16.69 16.66
C LEU A 43 6.37 -17.04 17.44
N SER A 44 6.27 -17.49 18.68
CA SER A 44 7.42 -17.83 19.52
C SER A 44 8.23 -18.97 18.90
N THR A 45 9.56 -18.87 18.96
CA THR A 45 10.47 -19.96 18.58
C THR A 45 10.35 -21.18 19.49
N GLN A 46 9.80 -21.01 20.70
CA GLN A 46 9.49 -22.10 21.63
C GLN A 46 8.18 -22.82 21.29
N ASN A 47 7.41 -22.31 20.33
CA ASN A 47 6.19 -22.98 19.90
C ASN A 47 6.56 -24.24 19.11
N THR A 48 6.29 -25.41 19.70
CA THR A 48 6.54 -26.73 19.10
C THR A 48 5.49 -27.11 18.05
N GLN A 49 4.36 -26.40 18.00
CA GLN A 49 3.38 -26.57 16.94
C GLN A 49 3.87 -25.86 15.67
N GLN A 50 3.80 -26.55 14.53
CA GLN A 50 4.14 -26.00 13.21
C GLN A 50 3.04 -25.03 12.75
N VAL A 51 2.94 -23.88 13.41
CA VAL A 51 1.94 -22.84 13.11
C VAL A 51 2.44 -21.99 11.96
N THR A 52 1.74 -22.07 10.83
CA THR A 52 2.02 -21.30 9.60
C THR A 52 0.87 -20.39 9.18
N ASP A 53 -0.39 -20.70 9.50
CA ASP A 53 -1.55 -19.82 9.27
C ASP A 53 -2.16 -19.39 10.61
N ILE A 54 -2.07 -18.10 10.92
CA ILE A 54 -2.57 -17.49 12.15
C ILE A 54 -3.74 -16.58 11.78
N CYS A 55 -4.92 -16.88 12.30
CA CYS A 55 -6.09 -16.03 12.12
C CYS A 55 -6.45 -15.31 13.41
N LEU A 56 -6.76 -14.03 13.30
CA LEU A 56 -7.09 -13.16 14.41
C LEU A 56 -8.60 -12.98 14.46
N ALA A 57 -9.20 -13.28 15.61
CA ALA A 57 -10.57 -12.87 15.88
C ALA A 57 -10.68 -11.33 15.86
N ASP A 58 -11.88 -10.83 15.59
CA ASP A 58 -12.15 -9.39 15.60
C ASP A 58 -11.75 -8.76 16.95
N GLY A 59 -11.00 -7.67 16.91
CA GLY A 59 -10.50 -7.03 18.12
C GLY A 59 -9.29 -6.12 17.92
N VAL A 60 -8.92 -5.45 19.02
CA VAL A 60 -7.73 -4.59 19.08
C VAL A 60 -6.63 -5.27 19.87
N TYR A 61 -5.54 -5.59 19.19
CA TYR A 61 -4.34 -6.22 19.72
C TYR A 61 -3.31 -5.13 20.02
N ARG A 62 -3.20 -4.74 21.29
CA ARG A 62 -2.25 -3.72 21.74
C ARG A 62 -0.87 -4.35 21.96
N LEU A 63 0.04 -4.11 21.04
CA LEU A 63 1.40 -4.63 21.08
C LEU A 63 2.24 -3.78 22.04
N ASN A 64 2.87 -4.44 23.01
CA ASN A 64 3.76 -3.79 23.98
C ASN A 64 5.25 -3.89 23.60
N ARG A 65 5.54 -4.58 22.51
CA ARG A 65 6.84 -4.72 21.86
C ARG A 65 6.65 -5.09 20.39
N THR A 66 7.69 -4.91 19.57
CA THR A 66 7.69 -5.34 18.17
C THR A 66 7.26 -6.80 18.01
N LEU A 67 6.33 -7.04 17.09
CA LEU A 67 5.95 -8.39 16.68
C LEU A 67 7.00 -8.93 15.71
N VAL A 68 7.77 -9.93 16.15
CA VAL A 68 8.86 -10.51 15.38
C VAL A 68 8.35 -11.73 14.61
N ILE A 69 8.48 -11.70 13.28
CA ILE A 69 8.20 -12.82 12.38
C ILE A 69 9.52 -13.30 11.80
N ALA A 70 10.17 -14.25 12.47
CA ALA A 70 11.49 -14.76 12.11
C ALA A 70 11.47 -16.17 11.46
N ARG A 71 10.28 -16.77 11.30
CA ARG A 71 10.10 -18.05 10.62
C ARG A 71 9.51 -17.84 9.23
N PRO A 72 9.92 -18.60 8.20
CA PRO A 72 9.35 -18.47 6.88
C PRO A 72 7.93 -19.05 6.83
N HIS A 73 7.18 -18.74 5.77
CA HIS A 73 5.84 -19.28 5.50
C HIS A 73 4.78 -18.95 6.56
N ILE A 74 4.95 -17.85 7.29
CA ILE A 74 3.94 -17.36 8.24
C ILE A 74 2.92 -16.49 7.52
N SER A 75 1.65 -16.83 7.65
CA SER A 75 0.51 -16.01 7.26
C SER A 75 -0.20 -15.50 8.53
N ILE A 76 -0.44 -14.20 8.60
CA ILE A 76 -1.25 -13.57 9.64
C ILE A 76 -2.41 -12.87 8.94
N ARG A 77 -3.63 -13.20 9.34
CA ARG A 77 -4.83 -12.65 8.70
C ARG A 77 -5.96 -12.40 9.70
N SER A 78 -6.89 -11.52 9.38
CA SER A 78 -8.16 -11.52 10.11
C SER A 78 -8.94 -12.81 9.83
N GLN A 79 -9.71 -13.26 10.82
CA GLN A 79 -10.64 -14.37 10.65
C GLN A 79 -11.84 -13.96 9.79
N SER A 80 -12.27 -12.69 9.91
CA SER A 80 -13.43 -12.12 9.23
C SER A 80 -13.15 -11.67 7.79
N ASN A 81 -11.89 -11.65 7.35
CA ASN A 81 -11.45 -11.02 6.09
C ASN A 81 -11.88 -9.55 5.98
N ASP A 82 -11.95 -8.86 7.12
CA ASP A 82 -12.30 -7.44 7.20
C ASP A 82 -11.17 -6.67 7.91
N PRO A 83 -10.36 -5.87 7.20
CA PRO A 83 -9.26 -5.14 7.81
C PRO A 83 -9.72 -4.14 8.85
N THR A 84 -10.99 -3.70 8.84
CA THR A 84 -11.49 -2.73 9.80
C THR A 84 -11.77 -3.33 11.18
N LYS A 85 -11.83 -4.66 11.28
CA LYS A 85 -12.20 -5.37 12.52
C LYS A 85 -11.03 -5.93 13.31
N VAL A 86 -9.86 -6.08 12.70
CA VAL A 86 -8.65 -6.52 13.38
C VAL A 86 -7.59 -5.43 13.34
N VAL A 87 -7.28 -4.88 14.51
CA VAL A 87 -6.33 -3.77 14.65
C VAL A 87 -5.11 -4.21 15.46
N LEU A 88 -3.94 -4.20 14.84
CA LEU A 88 -2.66 -4.28 15.53
C LEU A 88 -2.21 -2.85 15.86
N GLN A 89 -2.12 -2.54 17.16
CA GLN A 89 -1.86 -1.18 17.63
C GLN A 89 -0.58 -1.12 18.47
N GLY A 90 0.32 -0.20 18.11
CA GLY A 90 1.56 0.05 18.83
C GLY A 90 1.43 1.07 19.96
N SER A 91 2.57 1.67 20.33
CA SER A 91 2.72 2.54 21.49
C SER A 91 2.49 4.04 21.22
N GLY A 92 2.14 4.40 19.98
CA GLY A 92 1.88 5.77 19.55
C GLY A 92 2.84 6.26 18.47
N MET A 93 2.36 7.21 17.66
CA MET A 93 3.12 7.94 16.65
C MET A 93 4.01 9.00 17.32
N LYS A 94 5.19 8.60 17.81
CA LYS A 94 6.10 9.46 18.58
C LYS A 94 7.56 9.17 18.26
N GLN A 95 8.42 10.18 18.48
CA GLN A 95 9.86 9.98 18.41
C GLN A 95 10.34 9.04 19.51
N THR A 96 11.16 8.07 19.14
CA THR A 96 11.78 7.13 20.07
C THR A 96 13.31 7.19 19.96
N LYS A 97 14.02 6.74 21.00
CA LYS A 97 15.48 6.57 20.98
C LYS A 97 15.91 5.19 20.50
N GLN A 98 15.01 4.22 20.56
CA GLN A 98 15.22 2.83 20.16
C GLN A 98 14.23 2.50 19.05
N VAL A 99 14.55 1.48 18.25
CA VAL A 99 13.65 0.97 17.22
C VAL A 99 12.34 0.51 17.86
N ASP A 100 11.24 1.14 17.47
CA ASP A 100 9.86 0.90 17.90
C ASP A 100 8.98 0.62 16.67
N ASN A 101 9.38 -0.39 15.90
CA ASN A 101 8.57 -0.93 14.81
C ASN A 101 7.39 -1.71 15.38
N LEU A 102 6.23 -1.65 14.73
CA LEU A 102 5.09 -2.49 15.11
C LEU A 102 5.33 -3.97 14.76
N ILE A 103 5.74 -4.24 13.51
CA ILE A 103 6.08 -5.59 13.02
C ILE A 103 7.48 -5.56 12.38
N TRP A 104 8.30 -6.54 12.73
CA TRP A 104 9.57 -6.81 12.06
C TRP A 104 9.54 -8.20 11.43
N ILE A 105 9.91 -8.29 10.15
CA ILE A 105 9.85 -9.50 9.33
C ILE A 105 11.27 -9.87 8.90
N GLY A 106 11.77 -10.98 9.43
CA GLY A 106 13.13 -11.47 9.18
C GLY A 106 13.20 -12.71 8.31
N ALA A 107 12.10 -13.12 7.68
CA ALA A 107 12.03 -14.39 6.95
C ALA A 107 11.16 -14.29 5.68
N SER A 108 11.39 -15.20 4.75
CA SER A 108 10.71 -15.25 3.45
C SER A 108 9.30 -15.84 3.52
N HIS A 109 8.50 -15.58 2.48
CA HIS A 109 7.14 -16.09 2.34
C HIS A 109 6.18 -15.70 3.47
N VAL A 110 6.36 -14.51 4.04
CA VAL A 110 5.46 -13.97 5.05
C VAL A 110 4.28 -13.25 4.38
N LYS A 111 3.06 -13.53 4.87
CA LYS A 111 1.82 -12.93 4.38
C LYS A 111 1.10 -12.17 5.48
N LEU A 112 0.63 -10.96 5.17
CA LEU A 112 -0.25 -10.17 6.04
C LEU A 112 -1.54 -9.81 5.28
N LEU A 113 -2.70 -10.23 5.77
CA LEU A 113 -3.97 -10.12 5.03
C LEU A 113 -5.10 -9.54 5.87
N SER A 114 -5.80 -8.54 5.31
CA SER A 114 -7.04 -8.01 5.92
C SER A 114 -6.84 -7.57 7.37
N LEU A 115 -5.83 -6.72 7.62
CA LEU A 115 -5.48 -6.17 8.94
C LEU A 115 -5.40 -4.64 8.89
N THR A 116 -5.74 -3.97 10.00
CA THR A 116 -5.33 -2.59 10.26
C THR A 116 -4.08 -2.58 11.16
N LEU A 117 -3.07 -1.81 10.79
CA LEU A 117 -1.86 -1.57 11.56
C LEU A 117 -1.76 -0.07 11.88
N ARG A 118 -1.53 0.28 13.15
CA ARG A 118 -1.40 1.69 13.52
C ARG A 118 -0.50 2.01 14.70
N ALA A 119 -0.12 3.29 14.80
CA ALA A 119 0.48 3.91 15.98
C ALA A 119 1.86 3.34 16.36
N ALA A 120 2.84 3.41 15.45
CA ALA A 120 4.23 3.02 15.69
C ALA A 120 5.18 4.21 15.88
N GLY A 121 6.23 4.04 16.70
CA GLY A 121 7.28 5.03 16.94
C GLY A 121 8.36 5.08 15.85
N ASN A 122 8.50 4.02 15.06
CA ASN A 122 9.24 4.01 13.79
C ASN A 122 8.30 3.58 12.65
N HIS A 123 8.46 2.36 12.13
CA HIS A 123 7.67 1.82 11.01
C HIS A 123 6.52 0.92 11.49
N LEU A 124 5.41 0.83 10.74
CA LEU A 124 4.41 -0.21 11.03
C LEU A 124 4.93 -1.59 10.63
N ILE A 125 5.59 -1.66 9.49
CA ILE A 125 6.23 -2.89 9.02
C ILE A 125 7.64 -2.56 8.59
N GLN A 126 8.61 -3.33 9.10
CA GLN A 126 9.93 -3.42 8.51
C GLN A 126 10.19 -4.85 8.04
N VAL A 127 10.39 -5.03 6.74
CA VAL A 127 10.97 -6.24 6.16
C VAL A 127 12.49 -6.11 6.15
N ALA A 128 13.18 -7.08 6.73
CA ALA A 128 14.62 -7.09 6.86
C ALA A 128 15.26 -7.62 5.57
N GLY A 129 15.52 -6.74 4.59
CA GLY A 129 16.16 -7.14 3.34
C GLY A 129 17.57 -7.69 3.56
N GLU A 130 18.27 -7.24 4.60
CA GLU A 130 19.56 -7.81 5.02
C GLU A 130 19.50 -9.27 5.48
N GLN A 131 18.30 -9.81 5.75
CA GLN A 131 18.06 -11.22 6.11
C GLN A 131 17.64 -12.06 4.90
N ASN A 132 17.70 -11.51 3.67
CA ASN A 132 17.19 -12.17 2.47
C ASN A 132 15.70 -12.56 2.60
N ALA A 133 14.91 -11.68 3.23
CA ALA A 133 13.48 -11.86 3.41
C ALA A 133 12.74 -11.60 2.09
N ASP A 134 12.49 -12.67 1.34
CA ASP A 134 11.91 -12.65 0.00
C ASP A 134 10.43 -13.05 -0.01
N TYR A 135 9.74 -12.78 -1.11
CA TYR A 135 8.35 -13.20 -1.34
C TYR A 135 7.38 -12.72 -0.24
N PHE A 136 7.61 -11.52 0.29
CA PHE A 136 6.65 -10.86 1.17
C PHE A 136 5.34 -10.59 0.42
N TYR A 137 4.20 -10.86 1.06
CA TYR A 137 2.89 -10.57 0.49
C TYR A 137 2.02 -9.80 1.48
N MET A 138 1.44 -8.70 1.03
CA MET A 138 0.43 -7.99 1.80
C MET A 138 -0.75 -7.62 0.92
N ALA A 139 -1.95 -7.91 1.40
CA ALA A 139 -3.16 -7.57 0.68
C ALA A 139 -4.32 -7.18 1.61
N ASP A 140 -5.19 -6.30 1.11
CA ASP A 140 -6.42 -5.90 1.79
C ASP A 140 -6.18 -5.25 3.16
N CYS A 141 -5.03 -4.60 3.38
CA CYS A 141 -4.67 -4.01 4.68
C CYS A 141 -4.95 -2.49 4.76
N ILE A 142 -4.87 -1.94 5.97
CA ILE A 142 -4.88 -0.49 6.22
C ILE A 142 -3.71 -0.16 7.15
N LEU A 143 -2.79 0.69 6.71
CA LEU A 143 -1.63 1.17 7.46
C LEU A 143 -1.81 2.65 7.80
N GLN A 144 -1.85 2.96 9.09
CA GLN A 144 -2.17 4.30 9.58
C GLN A 144 -1.14 4.81 10.60
N ASP A 145 -0.76 6.08 10.48
CA ASP A 145 -0.14 6.84 11.57
C ASP A 145 1.13 6.20 12.18
N ALA A 146 2.23 6.21 11.42
CA ALA A 146 3.58 5.90 11.88
C ALA A 146 4.42 7.17 12.08
N TYR A 147 5.32 7.18 13.06
CA TYR A 147 6.19 8.34 13.24
C TYR A 147 7.24 8.45 12.13
N GLU A 148 7.59 7.34 11.47
CA GLU A 148 8.44 7.33 10.28
C GLU A 148 7.67 6.72 9.09
N GLN A 149 8.33 6.00 8.18
CA GLN A 149 7.67 5.38 7.02
C GLN A 149 6.68 4.29 7.46
N LEU A 150 5.49 4.25 6.84
CA LEU A 150 4.45 3.25 7.16
C LEU A 150 4.96 1.82 6.88
N PHE A 151 5.62 1.62 5.73
CA PHE A 151 6.25 0.37 5.33
C PHE A 151 7.70 0.58 4.90
N LYS A 152 8.59 -0.27 5.40
CA LYS A 152 10.03 -0.21 5.16
C LYS A 152 10.58 -1.56 4.71
N VAL A 153 11.47 -1.55 3.72
CA VAL A 153 12.48 -2.61 3.56
C VAL A 153 13.85 -2.02 3.90
N SER A 154 14.54 -2.62 4.88
CA SER A 154 15.92 -2.27 5.22
C SER A 154 16.91 -2.97 4.31
N LYS A 155 18.14 -2.45 4.22
CA LYS A 155 19.18 -2.98 3.34
C LYS A 155 20.32 -3.62 4.10
N ASP A 156 20.93 -4.61 3.44
CA ASP A 156 22.30 -5.00 3.72
C ASP A 156 23.27 -3.83 3.44
N ARG A 157 24.23 -3.63 4.34
CA ARG A 157 25.23 -2.57 4.21
C ARG A 157 26.16 -2.78 3.02
N SER A 158 26.42 -4.04 2.65
CA SER A 158 27.26 -4.35 1.48
C SER A 158 26.51 -4.20 0.15
N GLY A 159 25.18 -4.14 0.19
CA GLY A 159 24.31 -4.07 -0.98
C GLY A 159 24.27 -5.35 -1.80
N LYS A 160 24.69 -6.48 -1.22
CA LYS A 160 24.77 -7.78 -1.91
C LYS A 160 23.54 -8.65 -1.68
N ILE A 161 22.90 -8.50 -0.53
CA ILE A 161 21.68 -9.22 -0.17
C ILE A 161 20.50 -8.30 -0.47
N THR A 162 19.50 -8.83 -1.17
CA THR A 162 18.30 -8.12 -1.59
C THR A 162 17.06 -8.74 -0.97
N SER A 163 15.97 -7.98 -0.98
CA SER A 163 14.63 -8.51 -0.72
C SER A 163 13.87 -8.57 -2.05
N ASP A 164 13.44 -9.76 -2.45
CA ASP A 164 13.00 -10.01 -3.82
C ASP A 164 11.53 -10.46 -3.90
N PHE A 165 10.88 -10.10 -5.01
CA PHE A 165 9.54 -10.55 -5.38
C PHE A 165 8.44 -10.25 -4.35
N GLY A 166 8.60 -9.16 -3.59
CA GLY A 166 7.55 -8.70 -2.70
C GLY A 166 6.36 -8.11 -3.46
N ILE A 167 5.16 -8.33 -2.92
CA ILE A 167 3.90 -7.85 -3.50
C ILE A 167 3.09 -7.14 -2.41
N ILE A 168 2.64 -5.93 -2.73
CA ILE A 168 1.68 -5.19 -1.92
C ILE A 168 0.53 -4.77 -2.82
N GLU A 169 -0.67 -5.23 -2.51
CA GLU A 169 -1.86 -4.88 -3.28
C GLU A 169 -3.09 -4.57 -2.43
N HIS A 170 -4.06 -3.83 -3.01
CA HIS A 170 -5.34 -3.55 -2.35
C HIS A 170 -5.19 -3.01 -0.92
N THR A 171 -4.16 -2.20 -0.65
CA THR A 171 -3.85 -1.69 0.69
C THR A 171 -3.99 -0.18 0.74
N ILE A 172 -4.47 0.34 1.88
CA ILE A 172 -4.52 1.78 2.17
C ILE A 172 -3.35 2.16 3.06
N PHE A 173 -2.67 3.24 2.72
CA PHE A 173 -1.61 3.89 3.51
C PHE A 173 -2.04 5.32 3.79
N GLU A 174 -2.16 5.72 5.06
CA GLU A 174 -2.65 7.07 5.37
C GLU A 174 -2.13 7.69 6.67
N TYR A 175 -2.07 9.01 6.66
CA TYR A 175 -2.08 9.80 7.88
C TYR A 175 -3.48 10.35 8.12
N THR A 176 -4.10 9.91 9.22
CA THR A 176 -5.53 10.14 9.49
C THR A 176 -5.84 11.58 9.89
N GLN A 177 -4.84 12.33 10.33
CA GLN A 177 -4.96 13.76 10.65
C GLN A 177 -4.80 14.67 9.43
N GLY A 178 -4.77 14.11 8.23
CA GLY A 178 -4.56 14.86 6.99
C GLY A 178 -3.11 15.26 6.77
N ILE A 179 -2.19 15.02 7.71
CA ILE A 179 -0.76 15.35 7.57
C ILE A 179 0.07 14.45 8.47
N GLY A 180 1.33 14.23 8.09
CA GLY A 180 2.28 13.45 8.86
C GLY A 180 2.75 14.12 10.16
N PRO A 181 3.37 13.36 11.09
CA PRO A 181 3.89 13.87 12.36
C PRO A 181 5.21 14.64 12.22
N ASN A 182 5.97 14.36 11.17
CA ASN A 182 7.25 15.00 10.86
C ASN A 182 7.59 14.82 9.36
N TRP A 183 8.82 15.14 8.95
CA TRP A 183 9.27 15.09 7.56
C TRP A 183 9.98 13.78 7.16
N TYR A 184 10.47 13.00 8.12
CA TYR A 184 11.13 11.72 7.88
C TYR A 184 10.08 10.60 7.85
N ILE A 185 9.15 10.73 6.91
CA ILE A 185 8.01 9.84 6.74
C ILE A 185 7.84 9.48 5.27
N GLY A 186 7.14 8.39 5.01
CA GLY A 186 6.87 7.86 3.67
C GLY A 186 5.75 6.83 3.71
N GLY A 187 5.16 6.50 2.56
CA GLY A 187 4.21 5.39 2.48
C GLY A 187 4.97 4.06 2.47
N ILE A 188 5.66 3.80 1.37
CA ILE A 188 6.55 2.66 1.16
C ILE A 188 7.95 3.18 0.89
N ASP A 189 8.94 2.75 1.67
CA ASP A 189 10.35 3.06 1.42
C ASP A 189 11.23 1.80 1.39
N VAL A 190 11.72 1.46 0.21
CA VAL A 190 12.37 0.18 -0.08
C VAL A 190 13.78 0.39 -0.63
N HIS A 191 14.76 -0.19 0.08
CA HIS A 191 16.12 -0.28 -0.41
C HIS A 191 16.42 -1.65 -1.00
N THR A 192 17.24 -1.68 -2.05
CA THR A 192 17.99 -2.88 -2.48
C THR A 192 17.06 -4.09 -2.65
N ALA A 193 16.08 -3.93 -3.53
CA ALA A 193 15.02 -4.90 -3.74
C ALA A 193 14.80 -5.21 -5.23
N GLN A 194 14.44 -6.45 -5.56
CA GLN A 194 14.25 -6.86 -6.95
C GLN A 194 12.81 -7.29 -7.24
N ASN A 195 12.28 -6.85 -8.39
CA ASN A 195 11.05 -7.32 -9.00
C ASN A 195 9.81 -7.23 -8.09
N TRP A 196 9.75 -6.20 -7.26
CA TRP A 196 8.58 -5.92 -6.42
C TRP A 196 7.39 -5.40 -7.25
N LEU A 197 6.18 -5.76 -6.81
CA LEU A 197 4.92 -5.26 -7.38
C LEU A 197 4.12 -4.51 -6.33
N ILE A 198 3.86 -3.23 -6.60
CA ILE A 198 2.99 -2.36 -5.81
C ILE A 198 1.76 -2.04 -6.67
N LYS A 199 0.62 -2.66 -6.37
CA LYS A 199 -0.52 -2.68 -7.27
C LYS A 199 -1.85 -2.30 -6.62
N ASP A 200 -2.63 -1.43 -7.24
CA ASP A 200 -4.02 -1.13 -6.84
C ASP A 200 -4.15 -0.75 -5.35
N ASN A 201 -3.16 -0.02 -4.83
CA ASN A 201 -3.14 0.54 -3.48
C ASN A 201 -3.59 2.01 -3.49
N ALA A 202 -3.89 2.55 -2.31
CA ALA A 202 -4.16 3.97 -2.15
C ALA A 202 -3.33 4.60 -1.03
N PHE A 203 -2.79 5.79 -1.29
CA PHE A 203 -1.93 6.54 -0.38
C PHE A 203 -2.53 7.92 -0.11
N PHE A 204 -2.64 8.31 1.16
CA PHE A 204 -3.23 9.57 1.56
C PHE A 204 -2.30 10.33 2.51
N ASN A 205 -2.12 11.61 2.25
CA ASN A 205 -1.57 12.56 3.22
C ASN A 205 -0.13 12.27 3.67
N ILE A 206 0.70 11.65 2.83
CA ILE A 206 2.13 11.46 3.10
C ILE A 206 2.84 12.81 2.89
N ALA A 207 2.67 13.70 3.85
CA ALA A 207 3.06 15.10 3.73
C ALA A 207 3.63 15.62 5.06
N SER A 208 4.67 16.45 4.94
CA SER A 208 5.39 16.98 6.08
C SER A 208 4.73 18.24 6.65
N PRO A 209 4.63 18.36 7.99
CA PRO A 209 4.14 19.56 8.62
C PRO A 209 5.18 20.69 8.69
N ARG A 210 6.49 20.40 8.63
CA ARG A 210 7.56 21.39 8.88
C ARG A 210 8.96 20.89 8.50
N LYS A 211 9.91 21.83 8.47
CA LYS A 211 11.37 21.67 8.26
C LYS A 211 11.77 21.28 6.84
N HIS A 212 11.31 20.13 6.37
CA HIS A 212 11.67 19.58 5.06
C HIS A 212 10.50 18.85 4.46
N ILE A 213 10.62 18.56 3.18
CA ILE A 213 9.70 17.70 2.44
C ILE A 213 9.67 16.27 2.97
N ALA A 214 8.48 15.65 2.98
CA ALA A 214 8.33 14.22 3.26
C ALA A 214 8.99 13.34 2.19
N GLU A 215 9.24 12.07 2.48
CA GLU A 215 9.57 11.07 1.46
C GLU A 215 8.39 10.80 0.52
N HIS A 216 8.57 9.84 -0.39
CA HIS A 216 7.53 9.52 -1.36
C HIS A 216 6.41 8.70 -0.73
N ALA A 217 5.22 8.76 -1.32
CA ALA A 217 4.20 7.74 -1.07
C ALA A 217 4.72 6.35 -1.45
N ILE A 218 5.48 6.25 -2.55
CA ILE A 218 6.16 5.00 -2.96
C ILE A 218 7.60 5.31 -3.38
N HIS A 219 8.60 4.76 -2.69
CA HIS A 219 10.03 4.98 -2.96
C HIS A 219 10.79 3.65 -3.09
N PHE A 220 11.48 3.45 -4.22
CA PHE A 220 12.42 2.35 -4.41
C PHE A 220 13.79 2.87 -4.85
N TRP A 221 14.85 2.53 -4.11
CA TRP A 221 16.20 3.06 -4.33
C TRP A 221 17.29 2.11 -3.84
N SER A 222 18.55 2.52 -3.88
CA SER A 222 19.70 1.71 -3.45
C SER A 222 19.92 0.48 -4.32
N ASN A 223 20.00 0.71 -5.64
CA ASN A 223 20.16 -0.30 -6.67
C ASN A 223 19.00 -1.30 -6.76
N SER A 224 17.78 -0.88 -6.38
CA SER A 224 16.58 -1.68 -6.64
C SER A 224 16.36 -1.89 -8.15
N ILE A 225 15.76 -3.01 -8.51
CA ILE A 225 15.64 -3.49 -9.88
C ILE A 225 14.20 -3.89 -10.17
N GLY A 226 13.68 -3.54 -11.35
CA GLY A 226 12.47 -4.16 -11.89
C GLY A 226 11.18 -3.88 -11.11
N THR A 227 11.17 -2.87 -10.24
CA THR A 227 9.96 -2.47 -9.49
C THR A 227 8.83 -2.10 -10.43
N ARG A 228 7.62 -2.59 -10.14
CA ARG A 228 6.39 -2.29 -10.88
C ARG A 228 5.40 -1.60 -9.95
N VAL A 229 5.02 -0.38 -10.27
CA VAL A 229 4.04 0.43 -9.54
C VAL A 229 2.85 0.67 -10.47
N ILE A 230 1.76 -0.06 -10.27
CA ILE A 230 0.66 -0.18 -11.24
C ILE A 230 -0.68 0.13 -10.59
N GLY A 231 -1.49 1.02 -11.19
CA GLY A 231 -2.89 1.16 -10.78
C GLY A 231 -3.11 1.79 -9.40
N ASN A 232 -2.10 2.44 -8.81
CA ASN A 232 -2.22 3.01 -7.47
C ASN A 232 -2.82 4.42 -7.51
N LEU A 233 -3.58 4.76 -6.47
CA LEU A 233 -4.05 6.12 -6.19
C LEU A 233 -3.15 6.80 -5.16
N ILE A 234 -2.69 8.01 -5.42
CA ILE A 234 -1.91 8.81 -4.46
C ILE A 234 -2.58 10.18 -4.34
N VAL A 235 -2.95 10.54 -3.12
CA VAL A 235 -3.70 11.76 -2.80
C VAL A 235 -2.95 12.56 -1.75
N ASP A 236 -2.68 13.83 -2.06
CA ASP A 236 -2.18 14.84 -1.12
C ASP A 236 -0.90 14.45 -0.39
N SER A 237 -0.03 13.72 -1.08
CA SER A 237 1.34 13.44 -0.63
C SER A 237 2.30 14.51 -1.14
N ASP A 238 3.34 14.86 -0.37
CA ASP A 238 4.33 15.84 -0.81
C ASP A 238 5.04 15.36 -2.09
N ARG A 239 5.39 14.06 -2.14
CA ARG A 239 5.94 13.38 -3.31
C ARG A 239 5.19 12.11 -3.59
N GLY A 240 4.86 11.85 -4.86
CA GLY A 240 4.12 10.64 -5.26
C GLY A 240 5.01 9.40 -5.34
N ILE A 241 5.63 9.16 -6.50
CA ILE A 241 6.41 7.95 -6.79
C ILE A 241 7.86 8.33 -7.13
N GLY A 242 8.82 7.72 -6.44
CA GLY A 242 10.25 7.95 -6.64
C GLY A 242 11.02 6.68 -6.96
N PHE A 243 11.73 6.64 -8.09
CA PHE A 243 12.73 5.60 -8.39
C PHE A 243 14.13 6.20 -8.32
N GLY A 244 14.96 5.65 -7.43
CA GLY A 244 16.28 6.15 -7.08
C GLY A 244 16.25 7.39 -6.17
N MET A 245 17.42 7.91 -5.81
CA MET A 245 17.58 9.14 -5.02
C MET A 245 19.00 9.69 -5.14
N ALA A 246 19.17 10.89 -5.67
CA ALA A 246 20.48 11.48 -5.96
C ALA A 246 21.40 10.50 -6.70
N LYS A 247 22.50 10.06 -6.07
CA LYS A 247 23.46 9.09 -6.63
C LYS A 247 23.02 7.62 -6.45
N SER A 248 21.97 7.38 -5.67
CA SER A 248 21.42 6.06 -5.41
C SER A 248 20.51 5.64 -6.56
N LYS A 249 20.85 4.55 -7.25
CA LYS A 249 20.25 4.18 -8.53
C LYS A 249 19.01 3.30 -8.37
N HIS A 250 18.27 3.19 -9.47
CA HIS A 250 17.24 2.18 -9.72
C HIS A 250 17.35 1.70 -11.18
N TYR A 251 17.07 0.43 -11.45
CA TYR A 251 17.23 -0.18 -12.78
C TYR A 251 15.95 -0.81 -13.28
N GLY A 252 15.52 -0.43 -14.48
CA GLY A 252 14.35 -0.99 -15.14
C GLY A 252 13.04 -0.63 -14.43
N GLY A 253 12.06 -1.51 -14.56
CA GLY A 253 10.77 -1.35 -13.90
C GLY A 253 9.83 -0.39 -14.60
N GLU A 254 8.68 -0.18 -13.96
CA GLU A 254 7.53 0.43 -14.56
C GLU A 254 6.67 1.19 -13.53
N ILE A 255 6.23 2.38 -13.91
CA ILE A 255 5.23 3.19 -13.23
C ILE A 255 4.08 3.39 -14.22
N ARG A 256 2.99 2.61 -14.08
CA ARG A 256 1.90 2.54 -15.07
C ARG A 256 0.52 2.76 -14.47
N ASN A 257 -0.35 3.49 -15.16
CA ASN A 257 -1.77 3.63 -14.81
C ASN A 257 -2.00 4.09 -13.36
N ASN A 258 -1.08 4.86 -12.78
CA ASN A 258 -1.29 5.44 -11.46
C ASN A 258 -2.02 6.78 -11.60
N PHE A 259 -2.82 7.11 -10.58
CA PHE A 259 -3.45 8.41 -10.46
C PHE A 259 -2.83 9.16 -9.29
N ILE A 260 -2.14 10.26 -9.56
CA ILE A 260 -1.58 11.14 -8.54
C ILE A 260 -2.38 12.45 -8.56
N TYR A 261 -3.03 12.75 -7.44
CA TYR A 261 -3.81 13.96 -7.23
C TYR A 261 -3.28 14.70 -6.01
N HIS A 262 -3.03 16.00 -6.15
CA HIS A 262 -2.77 16.88 -5.02
C HIS A 262 -3.75 18.06 -5.10
N GLY A 263 -4.67 18.12 -4.16
CA GLY A 263 -5.71 19.14 -4.08
C GLY A 263 -5.18 20.53 -3.77
N HIS A 264 -6.10 21.50 -3.75
CA HIS A 264 -5.78 22.88 -3.41
C HIS A 264 -5.62 23.04 -1.89
N TYR A 265 -4.43 23.45 -1.46
CA TYR A 265 -4.14 23.73 -0.05
C TYR A 265 -3.40 25.06 0.10
N ALA A 266 -3.67 25.77 1.20
CA ALA A 266 -2.83 26.90 1.56
C ALA A 266 -1.40 26.42 1.86
N ARG A 267 -0.40 27.26 1.58
CA ARG A 267 1.01 26.95 1.87
C ARG A 267 1.28 26.65 3.34
N THR A 268 0.47 27.18 4.25
CA THR A 268 0.54 26.88 5.70
C THR A 268 0.04 25.49 6.05
N GLN A 269 -0.81 24.88 5.21
CA GLN A 269 -1.35 23.53 5.38
C GLN A 269 -0.46 22.47 4.70
N ARG A 270 0.02 22.76 3.48
CA ARG A 270 0.92 21.89 2.70
C ARG A 270 2.20 22.62 2.28
N PRO A 271 3.12 22.91 3.21
CA PRO A 271 4.28 23.75 2.93
C PRO A 271 5.33 23.14 2.00
N PHE A 272 5.33 21.81 1.82
CA PHE A 272 6.38 21.08 1.10
C PHE A 272 5.89 20.22 -0.06
N ALA A 273 4.70 20.49 -0.58
CA ALA A 273 4.21 19.83 -1.78
C ALA A 273 5.18 19.98 -2.96
N ASP A 274 5.47 18.88 -3.64
CA ASP A 274 6.52 18.75 -4.66
C ASP A 274 6.00 17.85 -5.80
N VAL A 275 6.89 17.05 -6.39
CA VAL A 275 6.71 16.31 -7.63
C VAL A 275 5.82 15.07 -7.48
N GLY A 276 5.00 14.81 -8.51
CA GLY A 276 4.16 13.62 -8.58
C GLY A 276 4.96 12.36 -8.86
N ILE A 277 5.83 12.36 -9.88
CA ILE A 277 6.72 11.24 -10.21
C ILE A 277 8.14 11.75 -10.44
N VAL A 278 9.14 11.11 -9.83
CA VAL A 278 10.55 11.45 -10.07
C VAL A 278 11.41 10.21 -10.32
N LEU A 279 12.24 10.30 -11.36
CA LEU A 279 13.31 9.36 -11.65
C LEU A 279 14.66 10.02 -11.31
N GLU A 280 15.37 9.52 -10.31
CA GLU A 280 16.68 10.03 -9.91
C GLU A 280 17.75 8.96 -10.10
N SER A 281 18.67 9.15 -11.07
CA SER A 281 19.65 8.11 -11.44
C SER A 281 18.99 6.76 -11.75
N SER A 282 17.75 6.79 -12.25
CA SER A 282 17.00 5.64 -12.73
C SER A 282 17.28 5.42 -14.22
N THR A 283 17.38 4.17 -14.63
CA THR A 283 17.75 3.79 -16.01
C THR A 283 16.81 2.74 -16.55
N ASN A 284 16.45 2.82 -17.84
CA ASN A 284 15.53 1.89 -18.51
C ASN A 284 14.15 1.76 -17.81
N THR A 285 13.73 2.77 -17.06
CA THR A 285 12.41 2.81 -16.41
C THR A 285 11.35 3.31 -17.39
N LYS A 286 10.16 2.72 -17.32
CA LYS A 286 8.97 3.15 -18.07
C LYS A 286 8.01 3.90 -17.16
N VAL A 287 7.63 5.11 -17.53
CA VAL A 287 6.60 5.91 -16.84
C VAL A 287 5.47 6.15 -17.85
N ILE A 288 4.41 5.36 -17.77
CA ILE A 288 3.43 5.30 -18.84
C ILE A 288 1.99 5.37 -18.38
N GLU A 289 1.15 6.09 -19.13
CA GLU A 289 -0.32 6.10 -18.93
C GLU A 289 -0.75 6.56 -17.53
N ASN A 290 0.06 7.40 -16.86
CA ASN A 290 -0.30 7.95 -15.55
C ASN A 290 -1.04 9.28 -15.68
N PHE A 291 -1.93 9.55 -14.72
CA PHE A 291 -2.53 10.86 -14.51
C PHE A 291 -1.83 11.56 -13.35
N VAL A 292 -1.37 12.79 -13.55
CA VAL A 292 -0.71 13.59 -12.50
C VAL A 292 -1.30 15.00 -12.47
N TYR A 293 -2.13 15.28 -11.46
CA TYR A 293 -2.67 16.59 -11.19
C TYR A 293 -2.12 17.15 -9.89
N LEU A 294 -1.45 18.30 -9.95
CA LEU A 294 -0.90 18.96 -8.77
C LEU A 294 -1.40 20.40 -8.70
N ASN A 295 -2.23 20.72 -7.71
CA ASN A 295 -2.67 22.09 -7.43
C ASN A 295 -1.66 22.87 -6.54
N SER A 296 -0.54 22.24 -6.17
CA SER A 296 0.52 22.89 -5.41
C SER A 296 1.24 24.00 -6.18
N GLY A 297 2.13 24.77 -5.54
CA GLY A 297 2.99 25.73 -6.24
C GLY A 297 4.17 25.10 -7.02
N TYR A 298 4.42 23.79 -6.87
CA TYR A 298 5.56 23.13 -7.50
C TYR A 298 5.37 22.97 -9.00
N ALA A 299 6.38 23.26 -9.82
CA ALA A 299 6.18 23.53 -11.25
C ALA A 299 6.22 22.30 -12.17
N ASN A 300 6.62 21.13 -11.67
CA ASN A 300 6.84 19.94 -12.49
C ASN A 300 6.01 18.77 -11.94
N ALA A 301 5.25 18.11 -12.81
CA ALA A 301 4.48 16.91 -12.47
C ALA A 301 5.36 15.66 -12.50
N ILE A 302 6.24 15.55 -13.50
CA ILE A 302 7.18 14.44 -13.66
C ILE A 302 8.59 15.01 -13.86
N GLU A 303 9.55 14.50 -13.10
CA GLU A 303 10.97 14.85 -13.25
C GLU A 303 11.82 13.62 -13.59
N TYR A 304 12.84 13.84 -14.40
CA TYR A 304 13.89 12.86 -14.63
C TYR A 304 15.24 13.55 -14.52
N ARG A 305 16.07 13.02 -13.60
CA ARG A 305 17.24 13.69 -13.05
C ARG A 305 18.45 12.77 -13.05
N TYR A 306 19.62 13.39 -13.17
CA TYR A 306 20.94 12.76 -13.16
C TYR A 306 21.18 11.82 -14.34
N ARG A 307 22.45 11.68 -14.71
CA ARG A 307 22.84 10.83 -15.84
C ARG A 307 22.49 9.37 -15.54
N SER A 308 21.68 8.77 -16.42
CA SER A 308 21.36 7.34 -16.45
C SER A 308 22.29 6.59 -17.42
N LEU A 309 22.33 5.26 -17.32
CA LEU A 309 23.12 4.43 -18.23
C LEU A 309 22.42 4.24 -19.59
N ASP A 310 21.09 4.15 -19.55
CA ASP A 310 20.19 4.01 -20.68
C ASP A 310 19.08 5.08 -20.61
N LYS A 311 18.36 5.25 -21.71
CA LYS A 311 17.23 6.19 -21.75
C LYS A 311 16.01 5.60 -21.05
N ASN A 312 15.40 6.39 -20.17
CA ASN A 312 14.05 6.09 -19.67
C ASN A 312 13.01 6.36 -20.77
N LEU A 313 11.82 5.77 -20.63
CA LEU A 313 10.67 6.06 -21.47
C LEU A 313 9.59 6.73 -20.61
N ILE A 314 9.11 7.89 -21.05
CA ILE A 314 7.97 8.57 -20.43
C ILE A 314 6.95 8.79 -21.53
N SER A 315 5.82 8.06 -21.50
CA SER A 315 4.85 8.12 -22.61
C SER A 315 3.39 8.04 -22.20
N ASN A 316 2.52 8.66 -22.98
CA ASN A 316 1.05 8.62 -22.75
C ASN A 316 0.60 9.11 -21.37
N ASN A 317 1.41 9.90 -20.65
CA ASN A 317 0.98 10.47 -19.38
C ASN A 317 0.15 11.73 -19.61
N VAL A 318 -0.85 11.96 -18.75
CA VAL A 318 -1.64 13.19 -18.73
C VAL A 318 -1.31 13.96 -17.46
N THR A 319 -0.83 15.18 -17.62
CA THR A 319 -0.30 15.99 -16.51
C THR A 319 -0.83 17.42 -16.59
N ASN A 320 -1.09 18.10 -15.47
CA ASN A 320 -1.38 19.55 -15.53
C ASN A 320 -0.10 20.41 -15.59
N LYS A 321 1.03 19.83 -15.20
CA LYS A 321 2.33 20.51 -15.12
C LYS A 321 3.40 19.84 -15.95
N ARG A 322 4.57 20.46 -16.00
CA ARG A 322 5.66 20.06 -16.90
C ARG A 322 6.17 18.66 -16.58
N ILE A 323 6.46 17.90 -17.64
CA ILE A 323 7.41 16.78 -17.62
C ILE A 323 8.78 17.38 -17.93
N LYS A 324 9.72 17.33 -16.97
CA LYS A 324 10.94 18.15 -17.04
C LYS A 324 12.22 17.36 -16.82
N GLN A 325 13.13 17.47 -17.79
CA GLN A 325 14.54 17.13 -17.60
C GLN A 325 15.18 18.08 -16.59
N ARG A 326 15.91 17.52 -15.64
CA ARG A 326 16.82 18.27 -14.78
C ARG A 326 18.14 17.53 -14.64
N ASP A 327 19.19 18.24 -14.22
CA ASP A 327 20.46 17.66 -13.78
C ASP A 327 21.04 16.60 -14.74
N PHE A 328 20.95 16.85 -16.06
CA PHE A 328 21.42 15.93 -17.11
C PHE A 328 20.71 14.56 -17.16
N GLY A 329 19.47 14.48 -16.68
CA GLY A 329 18.58 13.32 -16.86
C GLY A 329 18.32 13.00 -18.33
N SER A 330 17.99 11.75 -18.64
CA SER A 330 17.74 11.29 -20.01
C SER A 330 16.46 10.46 -20.09
N ALA A 331 15.56 10.86 -20.99
CA ALA A 331 14.32 10.13 -21.28
C ALA A 331 13.90 10.37 -22.73
N GLN A 332 13.24 9.39 -23.34
CA GLN A 332 12.44 9.56 -24.53
C GLN A 332 11.01 9.92 -24.10
N LEU A 333 10.48 11.02 -24.65
CA LEU A 333 9.12 11.47 -24.40
C LEU A 333 8.26 11.16 -25.62
N ILE A 334 7.15 10.43 -25.46
CA ILE A 334 6.22 10.06 -26.54
C ILE A 334 4.78 10.33 -26.09
N ASP A 335 4.01 11.09 -26.88
CA ASP A 335 2.55 11.22 -26.71
C ASP A 335 2.07 11.61 -25.29
N ASN A 336 2.88 12.35 -24.53
CA ASN A 336 2.44 12.90 -23.25
C ASN A 336 1.59 14.15 -23.48
N LYS A 337 0.51 14.29 -22.72
CA LYS A 337 -0.41 15.44 -22.79
C LYS A 337 -0.25 16.30 -21.54
N GLN A 338 0.04 17.58 -21.74
CA GLN A 338 -0.09 18.58 -20.69
C GLN A 338 -1.45 19.29 -20.84
N LEU A 339 -2.28 19.28 -19.81
CA LEU A 339 -3.63 19.84 -19.80
C LEU A 339 -3.91 20.50 -18.45
N ASP A 340 -4.13 21.80 -18.42
CA ASP A 340 -4.48 22.53 -17.19
C ASP A 340 -6.01 22.67 -17.09
N ASP A 341 -6.67 21.59 -16.70
CA ASP A 341 -8.14 21.48 -16.61
C ASP A 341 -8.52 20.65 -15.37
N GLU A 342 -8.81 21.33 -14.27
CA GLU A 342 -9.15 20.68 -13.00
C GLU A 342 -10.39 19.79 -13.12
N ASP A 343 -11.43 20.26 -13.79
CA ASP A 343 -12.70 19.53 -13.95
C ASP A 343 -12.50 18.22 -14.70
N TYR A 344 -11.68 18.23 -15.75
CA TYR A 344 -11.28 17.01 -16.45
C TYR A 344 -10.58 16.02 -15.51
N PHE A 345 -9.59 16.48 -14.72
CA PHE A 345 -8.89 15.59 -13.79
C PHE A 345 -9.81 15.06 -12.68
N GLN A 346 -10.74 15.86 -12.18
CA GLN A 346 -11.74 15.41 -11.22
C GLN A 346 -12.62 14.30 -11.82
N GLN A 347 -13.09 14.47 -13.06
CA GLN A 347 -13.87 13.43 -13.74
C GLN A 347 -13.06 12.14 -13.92
N GLN A 348 -11.79 12.25 -14.32
CA GLN A 348 -10.90 11.09 -14.46
C GLN A 348 -10.60 10.42 -13.11
N LEU A 349 -10.42 11.19 -12.03
CA LEU A 349 -10.25 10.66 -10.68
C LEU A 349 -11.48 9.85 -10.26
N TRP A 350 -12.69 10.38 -10.48
CA TRP A 350 -13.91 9.64 -10.16
C TRP A 350 -14.05 8.36 -10.98
N GLN A 351 -13.74 8.39 -12.28
CA GLN A 351 -13.74 7.19 -13.11
C GLN A 351 -12.73 6.15 -12.61
N PHE A 352 -11.52 6.59 -12.26
CA PHE A 352 -10.48 5.74 -11.69
C PHE A 352 -10.96 5.08 -10.39
N VAL A 353 -11.52 5.86 -9.47
CA VAL A 353 -12.03 5.38 -8.17
C VAL A 353 -13.17 4.38 -8.33
N GLN A 354 -14.09 4.60 -9.28
CA GLN A 354 -15.21 3.67 -9.53
C GLN A 354 -14.74 2.30 -10.03
N GLN A 355 -13.60 2.25 -10.72
CA GLN A 355 -13.00 1.01 -11.23
C GLN A 355 -11.99 0.40 -10.26
N HIS A 356 -11.53 1.15 -9.26
CA HIS A 356 -10.51 0.72 -8.31
C HIS A 356 -11.05 -0.38 -7.37
N PRO A 357 -10.29 -1.46 -7.09
CA PRO A 357 -10.73 -2.54 -6.19
C PRO A 357 -11.13 -2.06 -4.78
N LEU A 358 -10.50 -0.96 -4.32
CA LEU A 358 -10.78 -0.35 -3.02
C LEU A 358 -11.94 0.65 -2.99
N LYS A 359 -12.74 0.80 -4.06
CA LYS A 359 -13.75 1.88 -4.20
C LYS A 359 -14.59 2.16 -2.95
N ALA A 360 -15.04 1.13 -2.25
CA ALA A 360 -15.89 1.24 -1.06
C ALA A 360 -15.17 1.93 0.11
N ARG A 361 -13.84 1.77 0.20
CA ARG A 361 -13.00 2.41 1.22
C ARG A 361 -12.42 3.75 0.76
N LEU A 362 -12.33 4.00 -0.54
CA LEU A 362 -11.82 5.26 -1.08
C LEU A 362 -12.82 6.40 -1.02
N ALA A 363 -14.11 6.14 -1.30
CA ALA A 363 -15.12 7.19 -1.36
C ALA A 363 -15.14 8.08 -0.10
N PRO A 364 -15.15 7.54 1.14
CA PRO A 364 -15.14 8.38 2.35
C PRO A 364 -13.87 9.21 2.57
N ARG A 365 -12.77 8.92 1.86
CA ARG A 365 -11.46 9.59 2.00
C ARG A 365 -11.22 10.72 1.00
N LEU A 366 -12.06 10.81 -0.03
CA LEU A 366 -11.93 11.76 -1.13
C LEU A 366 -12.91 12.94 -1.02
N HIS A 367 -13.62 13.05 0.11
CA HIS A 367 -14.63 14.08 0.36
C HIS A 367 -14.11 15.23 1.21
#